data_AF-W8X5P7-F1
#
_entry.id   AF-W8X5P7-F1
#
_cell.length_a   1.000
_cell.length_b   1.000
_cell.length_c   1.000
_cell.angle_alpha   90.00
_cell.angle_beta   90.00
_cell.angle_gamma   90.00
#
_symmetry.space_group_name_H-M   'P 1'
#
loop_
_entity.id
_entity.type
_entity.pdbx_description
1 polymer ?
#
loop_
_entity_poly.entity_id
_entity_poly.type
_entity_poly.pdbx_seq_one_letter_code
_entity_poly.pdbx_strand_id
1 'polypeptide(L)'
;MSFLDFLRGQKKTSASIAKDRLQLILINERGSGRNAPDFLPQMQKELIAVISKYVQINPEDIKVNLDRQDSLEVLEVKIEMPQAETRN
;
A
#
# COMPACT_ATOMS: atom_id res chain seq x y z
N MET A 1 4.18 48.27 20.14
CA MET A 1 3.92 46.82 20.26
C MET A 1 2.67 46.50 19.44
N SER A 2 2.85 45.97 18.24
CA SER A 2 1.83 45.95 17.19
C SER A 2 0.85 44.78 17.38
N PHE A 3 -0.43 45.08 17.45
CA PHE A 3 -1.55 44.12 17.44
C PHE A 3 -1.58 43.22 16.20
N LEU A 4 -0.85 43.60 15.14
CA LEU A 4 -0.80 42.89 13.86
C LEU A 4 0.09 41.63 13.88
N ASP A 5 0.93 41.41 14.91
CA ASP A 5 1.75 40.19 15.01
C ASP A 5 0.97 38.97 15.50
N PHE A 6 -0.18 39.15 16.16
CA PHE A 6 -1.03 38.03 16.63
C PHE A 6 -1.86 37.40 15.50
N LEU A 7 -2.23 38.19 14.48
CA LEU A 7 -2.90 37.69 13.26
C LEU A 7 -1.94 37.03 12.27
N ARG A 8 -0.63 37.19 12.48
CA ARG A 8 0.42 36.40 11.83
C ARG A 8 0.59 35.03 12.52
N GLY A 9 -0.53 34.50 13.01
CA GLY A 9 -0.68 33.13 13.48
C GLY A 9 0.01 32.21 12.50
N GLN A 10 0.99 31.50 13.05
CA GLN A 10 1.82 30.49 12.43
C GLN A 10 1.15 29.98 11.17
N LYS A 11 1.76 30.23 10.00
CA LYS A 11 1.52 29.37 8.85
C LYS A 11 1.88 27.98 9.34
N LYS A 12 0.88 27.26 9.87
CA LYS A 12 0.87 25.82 9.84
C LYS A 12 0.91 25.54 8.35
N THR A 13 2.11 25.45 7.81
CA THR A 13 2.38 24.51 6.75
C THR A 13 1.97 23.19 7.37
N SER A 14 0.66 22.89 7.32
CA SER A 14 0.20 21.54 7.22
C SER A 14 0.87 21.06 5.95
N ALA A 15 2.13 20.66 6.07
CA ALA A 15 2.74 19.73 5.17
C ALA A 15 1.78 18.56 5.27
N SER A 16 0.80 18.55 4.37
CA SER A 16 0.13 17.35 3.98
C SER A 16 1.25 16.52 3.39
N ILE A 17 1.99 15.84 4.26
CA ILE A 17 2.99 14.85 3.92
C ILE A 17 2.14 13.74 3.30
N ALA A 18 1.87 13.90 2.01
CA ALA A 18 1.14 12.91 1.24
C ALA A 18 2.07 11.72 1.13
N LYS A 19 1.80 10.68 1.93
CA LYS A 19 2.45 9.39 1.78
C LYS A 19 2.03 8.82 0.42
N ASP A 20 3.01 8.34 -0.35
CA ASP A 20 2.72 7.62 -1.57
C ASP A 20 2.11 6.26 -1.22
N ARG A 21 1.13 5.81 -2.00
CA ARG A 21 0.39 4.56 -1.77
C ARG A 21 0.43 3.72 -3.03
N LEU A 22 0.80 2.44 -2.87
CA LEU A 22 0.73 1.45 -3.95
C LEU A 22 -0.43 0.51 -3.70
N GLN A 23 -1.28 0.35 -4.71
CA GLN A 23 -2.41 -0.57 -4.71
C GLN A 23 -2.24 -1.53 -5.88
N LEU A 24 -2.30 -2.84 -5.60
CA LEU A 24 -2.25 -3.91 -6.58
C LEU A 24 -3.47 -4.81 -6.40
N ILE A 25 -4.19 -5.06 -7.49
CA ILE A 25 -5.36 -5.92 -7.52
C ILE A 25 -5.07 -7.05 -8.52
N LEU A 26 -5.09 -8.28 -8.02
CA LEU A 26 -4.97 -9.48 -8.83
C LEU A 26 -6.34 -10.17 -8.87
N ILE A 27 -6.82 -10.51 -10.06
CA ILE A 27 -8.06 -11.25 -10.26
C ILE A 27 -7.70 -12.54 -10.97
N ASN A 28 -8.10 -13.66 -10.39
CA ASN A 28 -7.89 -14.99 -10.93
C ASN A 28 -9.24 -15.68 -11.09
N GLU A 29 -9.54 -16.13 -12.31
CA GLU A 29 -10.64 -17.07 -12.55
C GLU A 29 -10.10 -18.49 -12.44
N ARG A 30 -10.60 -19.26 -11.48
CA ARG A 30 -10.41 -20.71 -11.45
C ARG A 30 -11.02 -21.30 -12.70
N GLY A 31 -10.18 -21.56 -13.71
CA GLY A 31 -10.54 -22.44 -14.81
C GLY A 31 -11.00 -23.79 -14.25
N SER A 32 -12.02 -24.39 -14.86
CA SER A 32 -12.83 -25.52 -14.39
C SER A 32 -12.08 -26.85 -14.08
N GLY A 33 -10.77 -26.83 -13.90
CA GLY A 33 -9.96 -27.96 -13.46
C GLY A 33 -9.95 -28.08 -11.94
N ARG A 34 -10.41 -29.23 -11.42
CA ARG A 34 -10.45 -29.62 -10.00
C ARG A 34 -9.13 -29.52 -9.20
N ASN A 35 -8.03 -29.07 -9.83
CA ASN A 35 -6.67 -29.09 -9.28
C ASN A 35 -5.93 -27.75 -9.46
N ALA A 36 -6.62 -26.61 -9.53
CA ALA A 36 -5.92 -25.32 -9.55
C ALA A 36 -5.11 -25.16 -8.24
N PRO A 37 -3.77 -25.02 -8.31
CA PRO A 37 -2.95 -24.82 -7.12
C PRO A 37 -3.36 -23.53 -6.40
N ASP A 38 -3.41 -23.53 -5.07
CA ASP A 38 -3.66 -22.33 -4.28
C ASP A 38 -2.41 -21.44 -4.29
N PHE A 39 -2.17 -20.77 -5.42
CA PHE A 39 -0.98 -19.97 -5.67
C PHE A 39 -1.09 -18.55 -5.12
N LEU A 40 -2.30 -18.06 -4.80
CA LEU A 40 -2.50 -16.70 -4.30
C LEU A 40 -1.80 -16.43 -2.97
N PRO A 41 -1.87 -17.34 -1.97
CA PRO A 41 -1.11 -17.17 -0.73
C PRO A 41 0.42 -17.19 -0.95
N GLN A 42 0.89 -17.94 -1.95
CA GLN A 42 2.32 -17.98 -2.29
C GLN A 42 2.75 -16.69 -2.99
N MET A 43 2.01 -16.24 -4.01
CA MET A 43 2.26 -14.97 -4.69
C MET A 43 2.20 -13.78 -3.75
N GLN A 44 1.28 -13.78 -2.78
CA GLN A 44 1.25 -12.77 -1.72
C GLN A 44 2.60 -12.64 -1.03
N LYS A 45 3.18 -13.76 -0.56
CA LYS A 45 4.48 -13.76 0.14
C LYS A 45 5.61 -13.29 -0.77
N GLU A 46 5.61 -13.74 -2.02
CA GLU A 46 6.64 -13.37 -3.00
C GLU A 46 6.57 -11.87 -3.35
N LEU A 47 5.36 -11.33 -3.57
CA LEU A 47 5.15 -9.91 -3.84
C LEU A 47 5.61 -9.05 -2.66
N ILE A 48 5.27 -9.43 -1.43
CA ILE A 48 5.75 -8.73 -0.23
C ILE A 48 7.27 -8.73 -0.19
N ALA A 49 7.90 -9.89 -0.42
CA ALA A 49 9.35 -10.01 -0.41
C ALA A 49 10.03 -9.18 -1.51
N VAL A 50 9.45 -9.14 -2.72
CA VAL A 50 9.97 -8.34 -3.83
C VAL A 50 9.83 -6.85 -3.56
N ILE A 51 8.66 -6.40 -3.10
CA ILE A 51 8.43 -4.98 -2.84
C ILE A 51 9.34 -4.49 -1.70
N SER A 52 9.54 -5.31 -0.67
CA SER A 52 10.45 -5.02 0.45
C SER A 52 11.92 -4.89 0.01
N LYS A 53 12.32 -5.40 -1.17
CA LYS A 53 13.67 -5.19 -1.72
C LYS A 53 13.86 -3.79 -2.30
N TYR A 54 12.81 -3.18 -2.82
CA TYR A 54 12.89 -1.89 -3.52
C TYR A 54 12.36 -0.73 -2.69
N VAL A 55 11.52 -1.01 -1.69
CA VAL A 55 10.93 -0.01 -0.81
C VAL A 55 11.16 -0.47 0.63
N GLN A 56 11.71 0.42 1.47
CA GLN A 56 11.77 0.19 2.91
C GLN A 56 10.36 0.32 3.48
N ILE A 57 9.63 -0.78 3.53
CA ILE A 57 8.28 -0.86 4.13
C ILE A 57 8.32 -1.81 5.32
N ASN A 58 7.58 -1.50 6.38
CA ASN A 58 7.38 -2.46 7.44
C ASN A 58 6.31 -3.46 7.01
N PRO A 59 6.40 -4.74 7.41
CA PRO A 59 5.34 -5.72 7.13
C PRO A 59 3.96 -5.28 7.61
N GLU A 60 3.91 -4.50 8.71
CA GLU A 60 2.69 -3.92 9.29
C GLU A 60 2.01 -2.87 8.39
N ASP A 61 2.77 -2.24 7.48
CA ASP A 61 2.27 -1.23 6.54
C ASP A 61 1.62 -1.87 5.29
N ILE A 62 1.63 -3.20 5.21
CA ILE A 62 1.07 -3.98 4.11
C ILE A 62 -0.28 -4.54 4.53
N LYS A 63 -1.34 -4.07 3.86
CA LYS A 63 -2.68 -4.62 4.01
C LYS A 63 -2.98 -5.54 2.83
N VAL A 64 -3.26 -6.81 3.14
CA VAL A 64 -3.67 -7.80 2.14
C VAL A 64 -5.10 -8.21 2.39
N ASN A 65 -5.90 -8.22 1.33
CA ASN A 65 -7.25 -8.74 1.34
C ASN A 65 -7.38 -9.82 0.25
N LEU A 66 -7.88 -10.98 0.63
CA LEU A 66 -8.14 -12.08 -0.30
C LEU A 66 -9.64 -12.36 -0.25
N ASP A 67 -10.33 -12.02 -1.32
CA ASP A 67 -11.74 -12.34 -1.51
C ASP A 67 -11.87 -13.54 -2.45
N ARG A 68 -12.70 -14.51 -2.08
CA ARG A 68 -12.96 -15.71 -2.88
C ARG A 68 -14.46 -15.81 -3.08
N GLN A 69 -14.92 -15.57 -4.30
CA GLN A 69 -16.32 -15.62 -4.68
C GLN A 69 -16.51 -16.64 -5.81
N ASP A 70 -17.13 -17.77 -5.50
CA ASP A 70 -17.35 -18.89 -6.42
C ASP A 70 -16.06 -19.32 -7.15
N SER A 71 -15.95 -19.03 -8.45
CA SER A 71 -14.80 -19.30 -9.30
C SER A 71 -13.80 -18.14 -9.38
N LEU A 72 -14.13 -16.98 -8.84
CA LEU A 72 -13.29 -15.79 -8.84
C LEU A 72 -12.53 -15.65 -7.54
N GLU A 73 -11.25 -15.35 -7.65
CA GLU A 73 -10.41 -15.00 -6.53
C GLU A 73 -9.76 -13.65 -6.78
N VAL A 74 -9.91 -12.75 -5.80
CA VAL A 74 -9.39 -11.40 -5.86
C VAL A 74 -8.40 -11.20 -4.73
N LEU A 75 -7.16 -10.91 -5.08
CA LEU A 75 -6.11 -10.54 -4.13
C LEU A 75 -5.84 -9.04 -4.25
N GLU A 76 -6.15 -8.30 -3.20
CA GLU A 76 -5.84 -6.88 -3.10
C GLU A 76 -4.68 -6.68 -2.12
N VAL A 77 -3.65 -5.97 -2.56
CA VAL A 77 -2.49 -5.59 -1.75
C VAL A 77 -2.39 -4.07 -1.74
N LYS A 78 -2.43 -3.49 -0.54
CA LYS A 78 -2.32 -2.06 -0.27
C LYS A 78 -1.07 -1.81 0.57
N ILE A 79 -0.19 -0.93 0.10
CA ILE A 79 1.08 -0.62 0.75
C ILE A 79 1.17 0.89 0.92
N GLU A 80 1.36 1.33 2.16
CA GLU A 80 1.72 2.71 2.44
C GLU A 80 3.24 2.85 2.34
N MET A 81 3.74 3.65 1.39
CA MET A 81 5.16 3.92 1.29
C MET A 81 5.54 5.08 2.21
N PRO A 82 6.60 4.95 3.01
CA PRO A 82 7.22 6.11 3.63
C PRO A 82 7.83 6.98 2.54
N GLN A 83 7.73 8.31 2.67
CA GLN A 83 8.40 9.21 1.74
C GLN A 83 9.91 8.95 1.81
N ALA A 84 10.51 8.58 0.68
CA ALA A 84 11.96 8.66 0.55
C ALA A 84 12.30 10.16 0.65
N GLU A 85 13.04 10.54 1.70
CA GLU A 85 13.58 11.90 1.79
C GLU A 85 14.45 12.13 0.56
N THR A 86 13.93 12.88 -0.42
CA THR A 86 14.73 13.41 -1.52
C THR A 86 15.83 14.24 -0.89
N ARG A 87 17.03 13.65 -0.80
CA ARG A 87 18.22 14.30 -0.31
C ARG A 87 18.67 15.28 -1.40
N ASN A 88 18.42 16.56 -1.15
CA ASN A 88 18.90 17.69 -1.96
C ASN A 88 20.41 17.66 -2.17
#